data_AF-A0A4R9IEJ0-F1
#
_entry.id   AF-A0A4R9IEJ0-F1
#
_cell.length_a   1.000
_cell.length_b   1.000
_cell.length_c   1.000
_cell.angle_alpha   90.00
_cell.angle_beta   90.00
_cell.angle_gamma   90.00
#
_symmetry.space_group_name_H-M   'P 1'
#
loop_
_entity.id
_entity.type
_entity.pdbx_description
1 polymer ?
#
loop_
_entity_poly.entity_id
_entity_poly.type
_entity_poly.pdbx_seq_one_letter_code
_entity_poly.pdbx_strand_id
1 'polypeptide(L)'
;MKTKGKNRKIREGLTLIEITVVMLILGSLMAILYSSIGNRGEGEKKLKLKNDSAVLKTALERYLEVYDKYPSEEQGLQALIEKPDDDKVGDDYEPIIREKAVLKDPWKTAYVLKFEGAIPQVFTLGEDKKEGGEGKNKDFNILSPDDYPAAFR
;
A
#
# COMPACT_ATOMS: atom_id res chain seq x y z
N MET A 1 68.29 -36.85 -33.28
CA MET A 1 66.82 -36.88 -33.11
C MET A 1 66.51 -36.35 -31.70
N LYS A 2 65.93 -35.15 -31.54
CA LYS A 2 65.67 -34.52 -30.22
C LYS A 2 64.20 -34.74 -29.82
N THR A 3 63.93 -35.44 -28.73
CA THR A 3 62.58 -35.68 -28.20
C THR A 3 62.08 -34.46 -27.43
N LYS A 4 61.00 -33.82 -27.90
CA LYS A 4 60.30 -32.72 -27.21
C LYS A 4 59.55 -33.27 -25.99
N GLY A 5 59.93 -32.84 -24.79
CA GLY A 5 59.22 -33.12 -23.54
C GLY A 5 57.85 -32.43 -23.51
N LYS A 6 56.81 -33.20 -23.22
CA LYS A 6 55.41 -32.75 -23.19
C LYS A 6 55.13 -32.10 -21.82
N ASN A 7 55.04 -30.76 -21.78
CA ASN A 7 54.67 -30.02 -20.57
C ASN A 7 53.27 -30.45 -20.07
N ARG A 8 53.21 -31.20 -18.97
CA ARG A 8 51.95 -31.43 -18.24
C ARG A 8 51.66 -30.19 -17.41
N LYS A 9 50.61 -29.45 -17.78
CA LYS A 9 50.05 -28.41 -16.91
C LYS A 9 49.52 -29.07 -15.65
N ILE A 10 50.08 -28.70 -14.50
CA ILE A 10 49.59 -29.12 -13.18
C ILE A 10 48.21 -28.48 -13.02
N ARG A 11 47.20 -29.29 -12.67
CA ARG A 11 45.89 -28.80 -12.28
C ARG A 11 45.94 -28.54 -10.78
N GLU A 12 45.89 -27.28 -10.41
CA GLU A 12 45.74 -26.88 -9.01
C GLU A 12 44.29 -27.12 -8.58
N GLY A 13 44.10 -27.89 -7.52
CA GLY A 13 42.80 -28.16 -6.91
C GLY A 13 42.52 -27.17 -5.79
N LEU A 14 41.24 -26.87 -5.57
CA LEU A 14 40.81 -26.01 -4.46
C LEU A 14 41.18 -26.66 -3.11
N THR A 15 41.59 -25.82 -2.17
CA THR A 15 41.92 -26.28 -0.82
C THR A 15 40.67 -26.36 0.05
N LEU A 16 40.69 -27.21 1.08
CA LEU A 16 39.57 -27.32 2.03
C LEU A 16 39.28 -25.99 2.73
N ILE A 17 40.34 -25.20 3.01
CA ILE A 17 40.21 -23.93 3.71
C ILE A 17 39.48 -22.88 2.86
N GLU A 18 39.70 -22.90 1.54
CA GLU A 18 39.06 -21.98 0.59
C GLU A 18 37.55 -22.22 0.51
N ILE A 19 37.13 -23.49 0.45
CA ILE A 19 35.71 -23.86 0.48
C ILE A 19 35.08 -23.48 1.83
N THR A 20 35.82 -23.63 2.93
CA THR A 20 35.35 -23.30 4.28
C THR A 20 35.13 -21.79 4.43
N VAL A 21 36.05 -20.96 3.94
CA VAL A 21 35.93 -19.49 3.97
C VAL A 21 34.74 -19.02 3.12
N VAL A 22 34.53 -19.61 1.94
CA VAL A 22 33.38 -19.29 1.09
C VAL A 22 32.05 -19.61 1.79
N MET A 23 31.95 -20.78 2.43
CA MET A 23 30.75 -21.15 3.20
C MET A 23 30.48 -20.19 4.38
N LEU A 24 31.53 -19.74 5.05
CA LEU A 24 31.43 -18.78 6.16
C LEU A 24 30.89 -17.42 5.69
N ILE A 25 31.37 -16.92 4.54
CA ILE A 25 30.88 -15.68 3.92
C ILE A 25 29.44 -15.85 3.45
N LEU A 26 29.09 -16.96 2.79
CA LEU A 26 27.72 -17.21 2.34
C LEU A 26 26.75 -17.33 3.52
N GLY A 27 27.15 -18.01 4.60
CA GLY A 27 26.34 -18.11 5.82
C GLY A 27 26.11 -16.76 6.50
N SER A 28 27.11 -15.89 6.55
CA SER A 28 26.96 -14.55 7.14
C SER A 28 26.08 -13.63 6.29
N LEU A 29 26.17 -13.71 4.96
CA LEU A 29 25.30 -12.97 4.05
C LEU A 29 23.82 -13.39 4.22
N MET A 30 23.55 -14.70 4.40
CA MET A 30 22.19 -15.18 4.66
C MET A 30 21.58 -14.60 5.95
N ALA A 31 22.38 -14.35 6.99
CA ALA A 31 21.91 -13.74 8.24
C ALA A 31 21.45 -12.28 8.05
N ILE A 32 22.11 -11.53 7.15
CA ILE A 32 21.77 -10.13 6.85
C ILE A 32 20.46 -10.06 6.05
N LEU A 33 20.26 -10.99 5.11
CA LEU A 33 19.06 -11.02 4.26
C LEU A 33 17.77 -11.27 5.07
N TYR A 34 17.84 -11.96 6.21
CA TYR A 34 16.67 -12.27 7.04
C TYR A 34 16.14 -11.08 7.86
N SER A 35 16.97 -10.07 8.12
CA SER A 35 16.65 -8.98 9.08
C SER A 35 15.76 -7.85 8.53
N SER A 36 15.32 -7.90 7.27
CA SER A 36 14.69 -6.74 6.60
C SER A 36 13.15 -6.74 6.54
N ILE A 37 12.43 -7.65 7.23
CA ILE A 37 10.97 -7.81 7.04
C ILE A 37 10.14 -7.24 8.22
N GLY A 38 10.78 -6.83 9.32
CA GLY A 38 10.07 -6.39 10.53
C GLY A 38 9.83 -4.87 10.65
N ASN A 39 8.57 -4.48 10.82
CA ASN A 39 8.10 -3.21 11.41
C ASN A 39 8.18 -1.86 10.66
N ARG A 40 8.76 -1.76 9.47
CA ARG A 40 8.66 -0.50 8.68
C ARG A 40 7.24 -0.17 8.21
N GLY A 41 6.42 -1.20 8.00
CA GLY A 41 5.08 -1.03 7.43
C GLY A 41 4.10 -0.27 8.32
N GLU A 42 4.23 -0.26 9.65
CA GLU A 42 3.20 0.35 10.51
C GLU A 42 3.22 1.88 10.45
N GLY A 43 4.40 2.50 10.47
CA GLY A 43 4.53 3.95 10.27
C GLY A 43 4.10 4.40 8.88
N GLU A 44 4.40 3.60 7.86
CA GLU A 44 3.97 3.82 6.49
C GLU A 44 2.43 3.75 6.35
N LYS A 45 1.80 2.78 7.01
CA LYS A 45 0.33 2.64 7.06
C LYS A 45 -0.32 3.87 7.71
N LYS A 46 0.19 4.34 8.85
CA LYS A 46 -0.32 5.56 9.52
C LYS A 46 -0.20 6.79 8.64
N LEU A 47 0.97 6.99 8.04
CA LEU A 47 1.21 8.13 7.15
C LEU A 47 0.27 8.09 5.94
N LYS A 48 0.08 6.90 5.37
CA LYS A 48 -0.83 6.71 4.25
C LYS A 48 -2.29 7.01 4.63
N LEU A 49 -2.80 6.51 5.76
CA LEU A 49 -4.15 6.83 6.24
C LEU A 49 -4.38 8.34 6.40
N LYS A 50 -3.38 9.04 6.97
CA LYS A 50 -3.44 10.50 7.14
C LYS A 50 -3.42 11.26 5.81
N ASN A 51 -2.65 10.79 4.84
CA ASN A 51 -2.60 11.39 3.52
C ASN A 51 -3.91 11.13 2.75
N ASP A 52 -4.38 9.88 2.76
CA ASP A 52 -5.62 9.48 2.11
C ASP A 52 -6.81 10.26 2.68
N SER A 53 -6.89 10.42 4.01
CA SER A 53 -7.99 11.17 4.64
C SER A 53 -8.00 12.64 4.22
N ALA A 54 -6.84 13.29 4.14
CA ALA A 54 -6.73 14.67 3.67
C ALA A 54 -7.17 14.81 2.21
N VAL A 55 -6.66 13.93 1.33
CA VAL A 55 -6.97 13.97 -0.10
C VAL A 55 -8.45 13.68 -0.37
N LEU A 56 -9.00 12.62 0.26
CA LEU A 56 -10.39 12.23 0.07
C LEU A 56 -11.36 13.27 0.64
N LYS A 57 -11.04 13.87 1.79
CA LYS A 57 -11.85 14.96 2.34
C LYS A 57 -11.92 16.14 1.36
N THR A 58 -10.78 16.63 0.89
CA THR A 58 -10.74 17.76 -0.05
C THR A 58 -11.42 17.42 -1.38
N ALA A 59 -11.29 16.19 -1.86
CA ALA A 59 -11.94 15.75 -3.09
C ALA A 59 -13.47 15.68 -2.95
N LEU A 60 -13.98 15.17 -1.83
CA LEU A 60 -15.41 15.13 -1.53
C LEU A 60 -15.97 16.56 -1.41
N GLU A 61 -15.28 17.45 -0.70
CA GLU A 61 -15.65 18.86 -0.58
C GLU A 61 -15.71 19.56 -1.96
N ARG A 62 -14.72 19.28 -2.82
CA ARG A 62 -14.71 19.80 -4.20
C ARG A 62 -15.85 19.23 -5.05
N TYR A 63 -16.17 17.95 -4.90
CA TYR A 63 -17.29 17.33 -5.60
C TYR A 63 -18.61 17.99 -5.17
N LEU A 64 -18.78 18.25 -3.87
CA LEU A 64 -19.91 19.00 -3.33
C LEU A 64 -19.99 20.42 -3.91
N GLU A 65 -18.88 21.14 -4.01
CA GLU A 65 -18.85 22.50 -4.56
C GLU A 65 -19.28 22.55 -6.03
N VAL A 66 -18.84 21.58 -6.84
CA VAL A 66 -19.11 21.55 -8.28
C VAL A 66 -20.53 21.07 -8.61
N TYR A 67 -21.01 20.04 -7.90
CA TYR A 67 -22.27 19.35 -8.24
C TYR A 67 -23.39 19.57 -7.22
N ASP A 68 -23.14 20.34 -6.16
CA ASP A 68 -24.06 20.64 -5.06
C ASP A 68 -24.58 19.39 -4.33
N LYS A 69 -23.84 18.29 -4.42
CA LYS A 69 -24.08 17.03 -3.73
C LYS A 69 -22.80 16.21 -3.63
N TYR A 70 -22.70 15.31 -2.65
CA TYR A 70 -21.67 14.27 -2.64
C TYR A 70 -22.00 13.12 -3.62
N PRO A 71 -21.03 12.28 -3.99
CA PRO A 71 -21.31 11.03 -4.70
C PRO A 71 -22.24 10.14 -3.88
N SER A 72 -23.12 9.38 -4.53
CA SER A 72 -23.95 8.39 -3.83
C SER A 72 -23.11 7.22 -3.30
N GLU A 73 -23.65 6.43 -2.36
CA GLU A 73 -22.96 5.22 -1.88
C GLU A 73 -22.74 4.20 -3.01
N GLU A 74 -23.65 4.13 -3.99
CA GLU A 74 -23.54 3.24 -5.15
C GLU A 74 -22.46 3.70 -6.14
N GLN A 75 -22.33 5.01 -6.35
CA GLN A 75 -21.24 5.59 -7.14
C GLN A 75 -19.90 5.46 -6.39
N GLY A 76 -19.94 5.60 -5.06
CA GLY A 76 -18.82 5.53 -4.16
C GLY A 76 -17.73 6.57 -4.45
N LEU A 77 -16.52 6.30 -3.96
CA LEU A 77 -15.37 7.17 -4.23
C LEU A 77 -14.85 7.08 -5.67
N GLN A 78 -15.37 6.13 -6.48
CA GLN A 78 -15.01 5.99 -7.88
C GLN A 78 -15.42 7.23 -8.69
N ALA A 79 -16.51 7.89 -8.30
CA ALA A 79 -16.97 9.16 -8.88
C ALA A 79 -15.95 10.30 -8.76
N LEU A 80 -14.92 10.17 -7.93
CA LEU A 80 -13.84 11.17 -7.79
C LEU A 80 -12.75 11.04 -8.86
N ILE A 81 -12.67 9.89 -9.55
CA ILE A 81 -11.64 9.63 -10.56
C ILE A 81 -12.21 9.35 -11.95
N GLU A 82 -13.46 8.92 -12.04
CA GLU A 82 -14.15 8.55 -13.27
C GLU A 82 -15.56 9.16 -13.25
N LYS A 83 -16.06 9.53 -14.43
CA LYS A 83 -17.38 10.14 -14.57
C LYS A 83 -18.46 9.15 -14.09
N PRO A 84 -19.23 9.49 -13.03
CA PRO A 84 -20.37 8.67 -12.63
C PRO A 84 -21.51 8.78 -13.64
N ASP A 85 -22.38 7.77 -13.67
CA ASP A 85 -23.63 7.82 -14.42
C ASP A 85 -24.64 8.67 -13.62
N ASP A 86 -24.64 9.98 -13.90
CA ASP A 86 -25.42 10.96 -13.15
C ASP A 86 -25.81 12.14 -14.05
N ASP A 87 -27.11 12.42 -14.13
CA ASP A 87 -27.65 13.50 -14.98
C ASP A 87 -27.12 14.89 -14.62
N LYS A 88 -26.66 15.09 -13.37
CA LYS A 88 -26.05 16.36 -12.94
C LYS A 88 -24.57 16.48 -13.33
N VAL A 89 -23.92 15.37 -13.69
CA VAL A 89 -22.52 15.36 -14.08
C VAL A 89 -22.44 15.41 -15.60
N GLY A 90 -22.14 16.60 -16.13
CA GLY A 90 -22.04 16.87 -17.55
C GLY A 90 -20.89 16.14 -18.26
N ASP A 91 -20.83 16.30 -19.58
CA ASP A 91 -19.75 15.75 -20.43
C ASP A 91 -18.40 16.44 -20.22
N ASP A 92 -18.41 17.58 -19.55
CA ASP A 92 -17.28 18.36 -19.09
C ASP A 92 -16.68 17.87 -17.75
N TYR A 93 -17.06 16.68 -17.29
CA TYR A 93 -16.47 16.07 -16.10
C TYR A 93 -14.94 15.94 -16.23
N GLU A 94 -14.24 16.50 -15.26
CA GLU A 94 -12.81 16.26 -15.05
C GLU A 94 -12.59 15.44 -13.76
N PRO A 95 -11.70 14.44 -13.77
CA PRO A 95 -11.32 13.70 -12.57
C PRO A 95 -10.84 14.64 -11.46
N ILE A 96 -11.51 14.58 -10.30
CA ILE A 96 -11.15 15.38 -9.13
C ILE A 96 -9.83 14.90 -8.53
N ILE A 97 -9.62 13.58 -8.51
CA ILE A 97 -8.39 12.92 -8.10
C ILE A 97 -7.75 12.27 -9.33
N ARG A 98 -6.43 12.41 -9.48
CA ARG A 98 -5.66 11.71 -10.53
C ARG A 98 -5.10 10.37 -10.05
N GLU A 99 -4.78 10.28 -8.76
CA GLU A 99 -4.14 9.12 -8.16
C GLU A 99 -5.15 8.08 -7.67
N LYS A 100 -5.40 7.04 -8.49
CA LYS A 100 -6.31 5.94 -8.13
C LYS A 100 -5.89 5.17 -6.87
N ALA A 101 -4.62 5.25 -6.48
CA ALA A 101 -4.09 4.56 -5.31
C ALA A 101 -4.70 5.08 -3.99
N VAL A 102 -5.17 6.34 -3.97
CA VAL A 102 -5.81 6.96 -2.81
C VAL A 102 -7.17 6.33 -2.48
N LEU A 103 -7.83 5.70 -3.46
CA LEU A 103 -9.11 5.01 -3.22
C LEU A 103 -8.97 3.69 -2.47
N LYS A 104 -7.75 3.20 -2.29
CA LYS A 104 -7.46 1.96 -1.58
C LYS A 104 -6.73 2.27 -0.29
N ASP A 105 -7.07 1.58 0.78
CA ASP A 105 -6.44 1.68 2.08
C ASP A 105 -5.02 1.07 2.09
N PRO A 106 -4.26 1.16 3.19
CA PRO A 106 -2.92 0.58 3.28
C PRO A 106 -2.86 -0.95 3.12
N TRP A 107 -3.99 -1.64 3.28
CA TRP A 107 -4.14 -3.09 3.09
C TRP A 107 -4.62 -3.45 1.67
N LYS A 108 -4.67 -2.46 0.78
CA LYS A 108 -5.06 -2.54 -0.63
C LYS A 108 -6.55 -2.87 -0.82
N THR A 109 -7.36 -2.62 0.19
CA THR A 109 -8.81 -2.75 0.14
C THR A 109 -9.42 -1.40 -0.25
N ALA A 110 -10.47 -1.39 -1.07
CA ALA A 110 -11.12 -0.13 -1.43
C ALA A 110 -11.77 0.49 -0.17
N TYR A 111 -11.65 1.81 -0.03
CA TYR A 111 -12.42 2.53 0.99
C TYR A 111 -13.90 2.52 0.64
N VAL A 112 -14.74 2.50 1.67
CA VAL A 112 -16.20 2.49 1.54
C VAL A 112 -16.77 3.85 1.93
N LEU A 113 -17.49 4.48 1.01
CA LEU A 113 -18.24 5.72 1.28
C LEU A 113 -19.58 5.34 1.93
N LYS A 114 -19.86 5.90 3.11
CA LYS A 114 -21.13 5.77 3.82
C LYS A 114 -21.60 7.16 4.26
N PHE A 115 -22.89 7.30 4.58
CA PHE A 115 -23.42 8.56 5.11
C PHE A 115 -24.04 8.40 6.49
N GLU A 116 -23.71 9.32 7.39
CA GLU A 116 -24.46 9.54 8.63
C GLU A 116 -25.29 10.82 8.47
N GLY A 117 -26.55 10.64 8.04
CA GLY A 117 -27.38 11.75 7.61
C GLY A 117 -26.80 12.43 6.36
N ALA A 118 -26.39 13.69 6.48
CA ALA A 118 -25.78 14.45 5.38
C ALA A 118 -24.24 14.47 5.43
N ILE A 119 -23.64 13.81 6.42
CA ILE A 119 -22.20 13.84 6.66
C ILE A 119 -21.56 12.63 5.97
N PRO A 120 -20.65 12.80 5.01
CA PRO A 120 -19.94 11.70 4.40
C PRO A 120 -18.93 11.09 5.37
N GLN A 121 -18.86 9.76 5.37
CA GLN A 121 -17.90 8.97 6.14
C GLN A 121 -17.16 8.05 5.19
N VAL A 122 -15.85 7.88 5.40
CA VAL A 122 -15.02 7.01 4.57
C VAL A 122 -14.42 5.93 5.45
N PHE A 123 -14.82 4.68 5.24
CA PHE A 123 -14.40 3.56 6.08
C PHE A 123 -13.33 2.70 5.40
N THR A 124 -12.39 2.22 6.20
CA THR A 124 -11.52 1.06 5.88
C THR A 124 -12.04 -0.17 6.60
N LEU A 125 -11.84 -1.35 5.98
CA LEU A 125 -12.15 -2.66 6.56
C LEU A 125 -10.96 -3.24 7.36
N GLY A 126 -9.98 -2.40 7.72
CA GLY A 126 -8.80 -2.81 8.43
C GLY A 126 -7.97 -3.89 7.73
N GLU A 127 -7.21 -4.64 8.54
CA GLU A 127 -6.27 -5.66 8.05
C GLU A 127 -6.94 -6.96 7.57
N ASP A 128 -8.13 -7.29 8.07
CA ASP A 128 -8.83 -8.54 7.75
C ASP A 128 -9.75 -8.43 6.52
N LYS A 129 -10.03 -7.21 6.06
CA LYS A 129 -10.82 -6.89 4.85
C LYS A 129 -12.27 -7.35 4.96
N LYS A 130 -12.80 -7.41 6.17
CA LYS A 130 -14.18 -7.83 6.46
C LYS A 130 -14.86 -6.78 7.31
N GLU A 131 -16.19 -6.72 7.23
CA GLU A 131 -16.93 -5.84 8.12
C GLU A 131 -16.80 -6.29 9.58
N GLY A 132 -16.61 -5.33 10.48
CA GLY A 132 -16.48 -5.51 11.91
C GLY A 132 -15.03 -5.56 12.38
N GLY A 133 -14.69 -6.60 13.16
CA GLY A 133 -13.35 -6.78 13.70
C GLY A 133 -12.99 -5.93 14.93
N GLU A 134 -11.80 -6.18 15.48
CA GLU A 134 -11.26 -5.49 16.66
C GLU A 134 -9.79 -5.12 16.45
N GLY A 135 -9.31 -4.11 17.18
CA GLY A 135 -7.92 -3.66 17.11
C GLY A 135 -7.53 -3.20 15.70
N LYS A 136 -6.59 -3.92 15.07
CA LYS A 136 -6.12 -3.63 13.70
C LYS A 136 -7.07 -4.08 12.59
N ASN A 137 -8.00 -4.96 12.93
CA ASN A 137 -9.03 -5.47 12.02
C ASN A 137 -10.33 -4.67 12.13
N LYS A 138 -10.40 -3.71 13.07
CA LYS A 138 -11.61 -2.93 13.29
C LYS A 138 -11.85 -2.00 12.11
N ASP A 139 -13.10 -1.92 11.66
CA ASP A 139 -13.55 -0.86 10.75
C ASP A 139 -13.52 0.52 11.43
N PHE A 140 -13.01 1.53 10.74
CA PHE A 140 -13.02 2.91 11.24
C PHE A 140 -13.12 3.94 10.13
N ASN A 141 -13.72 5.09 10.46
CA ASN A 141 -13.84 6.23 9.58
C ASN A 141 -12.51 6.99 9.52
N ILE A 142 -11.88 7.04 8.35
CA ILE A 142 -10.59 7.72 8.18
C ILE A 142 -10.71 9.24 8.22
N LEU A 143 -11.91 9.80 8.01
CA LEU A 143 -12.17 11.24 8.06
C LEU A 143 -12.29 11.77 9.51
N SER A 144 -12.46 10.88 10.47
CA SER A 144 -12.59 11.17 11.89
C SER A 144 -11.40 10.58 12.66
N PRO A 145 -10.33 11.36 12.93
CA PRO A 145 -9.15 10.85 13.63
C PRO A 145 -9.42 10.21 15.00
N ASP A 146 -10.50 10.63 15.68
CA ASP A 146 -10.92 10.08 16.97
C ASP A 146 -11.34 8.60 16.89
N ASP A 147 -11.81 8.15 15.73
CA ASP A 147 -12.29 6.78 15.50
C ASP A 147 -11.15 5.77 15.28
N TYR A 148 -9.91 6.27 15.13
CA TYR A 148 -8.76 5.43 14.82
C TYR A 148 -8.47 4.47 15.99
N PRO A 149 -8.20 3.19 15.71
CA PRO A 149 -7.68 2.27 16.72
C PRO A 149 -6.39 2.81 17.34
N ALA A 150 -6.11 2.44 18.59
CA ALA A 150 -4.91 2.90 19.31
C ALA A 150 -3.60 2.58 18.55
N ALA A 151 -3.62 1.54 17.71
CA ALA A 151 -2.50 1.18 16.85
C ALA A 151 -2.21 2.21 15.74
N PHE A 152 -3.19 3.03 15.33
CA PHE A 152 -3.11 3.95 14.18
C PHE A 152 -3.33 5.43 14.51
N ARG A 153 -3.73 5.77 15.75
CA ARG A 153 -3.56 7.13 16.29
C ARG A 153 -2.08 7.53 16.29
#